data_AF-A0AAV9D3Z6-F1
#
_entry.id   AF-A0AAV9D3Z6-F1
#
_cell.length_a   1.000
_cell.length_b   1.000
_cell.length_c   1.000
_cell.angle_alpha   90.00
_cell.angle_beta   90.00
_cell.angle_gamma   90.00
#
_symmetry.space_group_name_H-M   'P 1'
#
loop_
_entity.id
_entity.type
_entity.pdbx_description
1 polymer ?
#
loop_
_entity_poly.entity_id
_entity_poly.type
_entity_poly.pdbx_seq_one_letter_code
_entity_poly.pdbx_strand_id
1 'polypeptide(L)'
;MKRGHFKMKGGDEASASASGGSKPFKKKMTMMMKKNKSRMGGGKGLSLEAFANAKTGSSDYNPSLIKKEREFYKNAKLVHKYKKSLKQQHPLEDHPPLPATFEDIDECELDAKKKKKNKSLQSLRQEYEKRCEEEEKARIEREAMLKAKKEEQAQAEARRKELRQKMFKRTRSGQPVMKYRIEHALQGILKSSE
;
A
#
# COMPACT_ATOMS: atom_id res chain seq x y z
N MET A 1 1.58 52.77 -42.43
CA MET A 1 2.33 52.00 -43.44
C MET A 1 3.69 52.62 -43.63
N LYS A 2 4.79 51.92 -43.32
CA LYS A 2 6.11 52.14 -43.93
C LYS A 2 6.95 50.88 -43.73
N ARG A 3 7.09 50.14 -44.82
CA ARG A 3 8.02 49.01 -44.98
C ARG A 3 9.38 49.57 -45.37
N GLY A 4 10.42 48.84 -44.96
CA GLY A 4 11.74 48.85 -45.58
C GLY A 4 12.81 49.52 -44.73
N HIS A 5 13.88 48.80 -44.39
CA HIS A 5 14.97 48.63 -45.34
C HIS A 5 15.89 47.49 -44.88
N PHE A 6 16.25 46.66 -45.85
CA PHE A 6 17.18 45.54 -45.76
C PHE A 6 18.61 46.08 -45.91
N LYS A 7 19.56 45.59 -45.10
CA LYS A 7 20.99 45.76 -45.39
C LYS A 7 21.75 44.50 -45.02
N MET A 8 22.15 43.77 -46.06
CA MET A 8 23.25 42.80 -45.97
C MET A 8 24.59 43.53 -46.05
N LYS A 9 25.53 43.10 -45.21
CA LYS A 9 26.98 43.00 -45.45
C LYS A 9 27.40 41.83 -44.57
N GLY A 10 27.88 40.71 -45.10
CA GLY A 10 29.15 40.56 -45.82
C GLY A 10 29.97 39.64 -44.92
N GLY A 11 30.20 38.41 -45.37
CA GLY A 11 30.92 37.38 -44.61
C GLY A 11 32.42 37.58 -44.65
N ASP A 12 33.10 36.91 -43.73
CA ASP A 12 34.46 36.39 -43.91
C ASP A 12 34.58 35.09 -43.10
N GLU A 13 35.08 34.06 -43.77
CA GLU A 13 35.41 32.75 -43.23
C GLU A 13 36.69 32.82 -42.38
N ALA A 14 36.68 32.19 -41.21
CA ALA A 14 37.91 31.70 -40.59
C ALA A 14 37.59 30.47 -39.74
N SER A 15 38.13 29.35 -40.20
CA SER A 15 38.17 28.04 -39.59
C SER A 15 39.01 28.03 -38.31
N ALA A 16 38.54 27.37 -37.25
CA ALA A 16 39.37 26.63 -36.30
C ALA A 16 38.54 25.89 -35.24
N SER A 17 38.57 24.56 -35.33
CA SER A 17 38.54 23.55 -34.26
C SER A 17 38.24 23.98 -32.81
N ALA A 18 37.25 23.32 -32.18
CA ALA A 18 37.46 22.62 -30.90
C ALA A 18 36.21 21.82 -30.47
N SER A 19 36.44 20.51 -30.29
CA SER A 19 35.58 19.52 -29.64
C SER A 19 35.24 19.87 -28.17
N GLY A 20 34.03 19.57 -27.71
CA GLY A 20 33.74 19.60 -26.26
C GLY A 20 32.28 19.37 -25.89
N GLY A 21 31.91 18.12 -25.61
CA GLY A 21 30.53 17.70 -25.38
C GLY A 21 29.83 18.37 -24.18
N SER A 22 28.59 18.77 -24.43
CA SER A 22 27.60 19.19 -23.44
C SER A 22 27.30 18.08 -22.41
N LYS A 23 27.27 18.43 -21.10
CA LYS A 23 26.41 17.81 -20.04
C LYS A 23 26.75 18.34 -18.62
N PRO A 24 26.02 19.35 -18.12
CA PRO A 24 25.68 19.37 -16.69
C PRO A 24 24.16 19.31 -16.44
N PHE A 25 23.33 19.59 -17.45
CA PHE A 25 21.88 19.70 -17.28
C PHE A 25 21.15 18.36 -17.08
N LYS A 26 21.67 17.25 -17.61
CA LYS A 26 21.00 15.92 -17.49
C LYS A 26 21.09 15.31 -16.09
N LYS A 27 22.08 15.68 -15.27
CA LYS A 27 22.28 15.13 -13.90
C LYS A 27 21.27 15.69 -12.89
N LYS A 28 20.79 16.92 -13.09
CA LYS A 28 19.84 17.59 -12.19
C LYS A 28 18.43 17.00 -12.32
N MET A 29 18.00 16.67 -13.55
CA MET A 29 16.68 16.08 -13.81
C MET A 29 16.55 14.65 -13.26
N THR A 30 17.59 13.82 -13.36
CA THR A 30 17.56 12.44 -12.86
C THR A 30 17.49 12.37 -11.33
N MET A 31 18.11 13.32 -10.62
CA MET A 31 18.03 13.42 -9.16
C MET A 31 16.64 13.86 -8.67
N MET A 32 15.97 14.77 -9.38
CA MET A 32 14.60 15.20 -9.07
C MET A 32 13.58 14.07 -9.25
N MET A 33 13.70 13.31 -10.34
CA MET A 33 12.84 12.14 -10.62
C MET A 33 13.04 11.00 -9.59
N LYS A 34 14.27 10.75 -9.13
CA LYS A 34 14.55 9.77 -8.06
C LYS A 34 13.92 10.17 -6.71
N LYS A 35 13.97 11.46 -6.33
CA LYS A 35 13.34 11.94 -5.09
C LYS A 35 11.81 11.78 -5.12
N ASN A 36 11.16 12.04 -6.26
CA ASN A 36 9.71 11.94 -6.36
C ASN A 36 9.22 10.48 -6.28
N LYS A 37 9.99 9.51 -6.81
CA LYS A 37 9.69 8.08 -6.63
C LYS A 37 9.71 7.66 -5.16
N SER A 38 10.64 8.17 -4.36
CA SER A 38 10.71 7.85 -2.92
C SER A 38 9.56 8.43 -2.08
N ARG A 39 8.93 9.53 -2.52
CA ARG A 39 7.82 10.18 -1.79
C ARG A 39 6.47 9.49 -2.00
N MET A 40 6.33 8.67 -3.04
CA MET A 40 5.12 7.89 -3.34
C MET A 40 5.28 6.39 -3.06
N GLY A 41 6.20 6.00 -2.16
CA GLY A 41 6.40 4.59 -1.81
C GLY A 41 7.29 3.82 -2.79
N GLY A 42 8.41 4.42 -3.20
CA GLY A 42 9.39 3.90 -4.17
C GLY A 42 10.22 2.70 -3.71
N GLY A 43 9.59 1.72 -3.09
CA GLY A 43 10.17 0.44 -2.68
C GLY A 43 9.16 -0.33 -1.85
N LYS A 44 8.27 -1.07 -2.53
CA LYS A 44 7.10 -1.78 -1.97
C LYS A 44 6.07 -0.77 -1.41
N GLY A 45 5.00 -0.53 -2.17
CA GLY A 45 3.88 0.31 -1.72
C GLY A 45 3.35 -0.16 -0.37
N LEU A 46 2.64 0.73 0.34
CA LEU A 46 1.96 0.42 1.60
C LEU A 46 1.27 -0.94 1.49
N SER A 47 1.50 -1.83 2.46
CA SER A 47 0.91 -3.17 2.43
C SER A 47 -0.62 -3.07 2.40
N LEU A 48 -1.29 -4.06 1.83
CA LEU A 48 -2.76 -4.12 1.85
C LEU A 48 -3.30 -4.02 3.28
N GLU A 49 -2.56 -4.60 4.23
CA GLU A 49 -2.79 -4.47 5.67
C GLU A 49 -2.71 -3.01 6.16
N ALA A 50 -1.73 -2.22 5.69
CA ALA A 50 -1.65 -0.80 6.01
C ALA A 50 -2.84 -0.01 5.45
N PHE A 51 -3.36 -0.35 4.27
CA PHE A 51 -4.57 0.26 3.71
C PHE A 51 -5.85 -0.13 4.48
N ALA A 52 -5.97 -1.41 4.87
CA ALA A 52 -7.08 -1.89 5.68
C ALA A 52 -7.09 -1.23 7.07
N ASN A 53 -5.90 -1.12 7.68
CA ASN A 53 -5.72 -0.56 9.01
C ASN A 53 -5.71 0.97 9.07
N ALA A 54 -5.59 1.66 7.93
CA ALA A 54 -5.61 3.12 7.87
C ALA A 54 -6.91 3.75 8.38
N LYS A 55 -8.02 2.99 8.40
CA LYS A 55 -9.32 3.45 8.90
C LYS A 55 -9.72 2.86 10.26
N THR A 56 -9.03 1.81 10.71
CA THR A 56 -9.38 1.05 11.92
C THR A 56 -8.38 1.19 13.05
N GLY A 57 -7.17 1.72 12.79
CA GLY A 57 -6.29 2.13 13.87
C GLY A 57 -6.92 3.29 14.65
N SER A 58 -7.18 3.10 15.95
CA SER A 58 -7.46 4.21 16.85
C SER A 58 -6.32 5.20 16.65
N SER A 59 -6.64 6.36 16.07
CA SER A 59 -5.67 7.41 15.85
C SER A 59 -5.42 8.07 17.21
N ASP A 60 -4.72 7.36 18.09
CA ASP A 60 -4.20 7.85 19.35
C ASP A 60 -2.96 8.71 19.03
N TYR A 61 -3.15 9.67 18.13
CA TYR A 61 -2.12 10.58 17.68
C TYR A 61 -1.78 11.51 18.84
N ASN A 62 -0.79 11.10 19.62
CA ASN A 62 -0.24 11.90 20.70
C ASN A 62 1.03 12.60 20.21
N PRO A 63 0.98 13.90 19.88
CA PRO A 63 2.13 14.63 19.36
C PRO A 63 3.31 14.65 20.35
N SER A 64 3.06 14.52 21.65
CA SER A 64 4.10 14.52 22.69
C SER A 64 4.90 13.22 22.70
N LEU A 65 4.25 12.06 22.52
CA LEU A 65 4.94 10.77 22.43
C LEU A 65 5.80 10.68 21.16
N ILE A 66 5.24 11.11 20.03
CA ILE A 66 5.94 11.14 18.74
C ILE A 66 7.16 12.08 18.80
N LYS A 67 7.05 13.23 19.49
CA LYS A 67 8.20 14.12 19.72
C LYS A 67 9.30 13.44 20.53
N LYS A 68 8.94 12.78 21.65
CA LYS A 68 9.89 12.03 22.50
C LYS A 68 10.62 10.93 21.73
N GLU A 69 9.91 10.14 20.94
CA GLU A 69 10.51 9.08 20.12
C GLU A 69 11.49 9.63 19.08
N ARG A 70 11.12 10.74 18.41
CA ARG A 70 11.99 11.41 17.44
C ARG A 70 13.25 11.95 18.09
N GLU A 71 13.13 12.56 19.26
CA GLU A 71 14.26 13.07 20.03
C GLU A 71 15.17 11.95 20.53
N PHE A 72 14.59 10.88 21.08
CA PHE A 72 15.32 9.69 21.50
C PHE A 72 16.14 9.10 20.35
N TYR A 73 15.54 8.95 19.17
CA TYR A 73 16.23 8.44 18.00
C TYR A 73 17.36 9.36 17.52
N LYS A 74 17.15 10.68 17.54
CA LYS A 74 18.21 11.65 17.24
C LYS A 74 19.37 11.53 18.23
N ASN A 75 19.07 11.43 19.52
CA ASN A 75 20.06 11.31 20.57
C ASN A 75 20.85 9.99 20.46
N ALA A 76 20.16 8.87 20.22
CA ALA A 76 20.80 7.58 19.98
C ALA A 76 21.76 7.63 18.78
N LYS A 77 21.40 8.33 17.70
CA LYS A 77 22.29 8.56 16.56
C LYS A 77 23.52 9.37 16.92
N LEU A 78 23.35 10.45 17.69
CA LEU A 78 24.46 11.30 18.13
C LEU A 78 25.41 10.52 19.04
N VAL A 79 24.89 9.77 20.00
CA VAL A 79 25.67 8.89 20.90
C VAL A 79 26.41 7.82 20.09
N HIS A 80 25.76 7.17 19.13
CA HIS A 80 26.40 6.17 18.27
C HIS A 80 27.51 6.77 17.42
N LYS A 81 27.28 7.95 16.85
CA LYS A 81 28.29 8.68 16.08
C LYS A 81 29.49 9.07 16.95
N TYR A 82 29.24 9.55 18.16
CA TYR A 82 30.28 9.90 19.12
C TYR A 82 31.08 8.69 19.59
N LYS A 83 30.42 7.57 19.93
CA LYS A 83 31.10 6.31 20.27
C LYS A 83 31.95 5.80 19.13
N LYS A 84 31.51 5.98 17.88
CA LYS A 84 32.31 5.65 16.68
C LYS A 84 33.52 6.57 16.53
N SER A 85 33.38 7.88 16.75
CA SER A 85 34.52 8.79 16.65
C SER A 85 35.53 8.56 17.77
N LEU A 86 35.09 8.23 18.99
CA LEU A 86 36.00 7.85 20.08
C LEU A 86 36.83 6.60 19.74
N LYS A 87 36.21 5.57 19.16
CA LYS A 87 36.92 4.38 18.66
C LYS A 87 37.89 4.69 17.52
N GLN A 88 37.65 5.76 16.77
CA GLN A 88 38.55 6.21 15.71
C GLN A 88 39.67 7.13 16.22
N GLN A 89 39.46 7.83 17.35
CA GLN A 89 40.47 8.69 17.98
C GLN A 89 41.39 7.92 18.94
N HIS A 90 40.93 6.80 19.51
CA HIS A 90 41.78 5.80 20.17
C HIS A 90 41.88 4.51 19.35
N PRO A 91 42.60 4.47 18.21
CA PRO A 91 42.91 3.20 17.56
C PRO A 91 43.95 2.35 18.32
N LEU A 92 44.64 2.89 19.34
CA LEU A 92 45.82 2.25 19.90
C LEU A 92 46.20 2.84 21.27
N GLU A 93 45.54 2.42 22.34
CA GLU A 93 46.16 2.38 23.68
C GLU A 93 45.62 1.14 24.40
N ASP A 94 46.48 0.12 24.42
CA ASP A 94 46.65 -0.90 25.44
C ASP A 94 45.40 -1.47 26.12
N HIS A 95 45.08 -2.69 25.70
CA HIS A 95 44.44 -3.65 26.59
C HIS A 95 45.21 -3.70 27.93
N PRO A 96 44.58 -3.44 29.09
CA PRO A 96 45.14 -3.96 30.33
C PRO A 96 45.08 -5.50 30.25
N PRO A 97 46.08 -6.23 30.77
CA PRO A 97 46.06 -7.68 30.72
C PRO A 97 44.88 -8.19 31.55
N LEU A 98 43.92 -8.82 30.88
CA LEU A 98 42.98 -9.73 31.52
C LEU A 98 43.79 -10.93 32.05
N PRO A 99 43.58 -11.39 33.29
CA PRO A 99 44.23 -12.59 33.75
C PRO A 99 43.82 -13.77 32.85
N ALA A 100 44.82 -14.48 32.36
CA ALA A 100 44.65 -15.71 31.61
C ALA A 100 43.95 -16.75 32.49
N THR A 101 42.64 -16.92 32.29
CA THR A 101 41.99 -18.22 32.50
C THR A 101 41.99 -18.93 31.17
N PHE A 102 43.03 -19.73 30.98
CA PHE A 102 43.09 -20.79 29.99
C PHE A 102 42.03 -21.82 30.38
N GLU A 103 40.90 -21.81 29.69
CA GLU A 103 40.02 -22.99 29.63
C GLU A 103 39.87 -23.33 28.15
N ASP A 104 40.50 -24.44 27.79
CA ASP A 104 40.34 -25.13 26.52
C ASP A 104 38.85 -25.26 26.22
N ILE A 105 38.39 -24.54 25.18
CA ILE A 105 37.03 -24.71 24.67
C ILE A 105 37.00 -26.03 23.91
N ASP A 106 36.66 -27.06 24.68
CA ASP A 106 36.30 -28.40 24.27
C ASP A 106 35.34 -28.37 23.07
N GLU A 107 35.76 -28.96 21.95
CA GLU A 107 35.03 -29.00 20.67
C GLU A 107 33.68 -29.75 20.78
N CYS A 108 33.35 -30.32 21.94
CA CYS A 108 32.12 -31.06 22.21
C CYS A 108 30.87 -30.20 22.50
N GLU A 109 30.95 -28.88 22.72
CA GLU A 109 29.78 -28.07 23.10
C GLU A 109 28.93 -27.55 21.92
N LEU A 110 29.43 -27.62 20.69
CA LEU A 110 28.76 -27.06 19.50
C LEU A 110 27.59 -27.92 18.99
N ASP A 111 27.61 -29.23 19.23
CA ASP A 111 26.57 -30.15 18.74
C ASP A 111 25.33 -30.22 19.63
N ALA A 112 25.49 -30.01 20.95
CA ALA A 112 24.36 -29.89 21.87
C ALA A 112 23.51 -28.64 21.59
N LYS A 113 24.16 -27.53 21.17
CA LYS A 113 23.50 -26.26 20.81
C LYS A 113 22.69 -26.39 19.52
N LYS A 114 23.14 -27.19 18.53
CA LYS A 114 22.38 -27.44 17.28
C LYS A 114 21.10 -28.26 17.52
N LYS A 115 21.16 -29.31 18.36
CA LYS A 115 19.97 -30.13 18.69
C LYS A 115 18.89 -29.36 19.45
N LYS A 116 19.27 -28.41 20.32
CA LYS A 116 18.30 -27.51 21.00
C LYS A 116 17.65 -26.50 20.05
N LYS A 117 18.40 -25.96 19.07
CA LYS A 117 17.86 -25.03 18.05
C LYS A 117 16.79 -25.69 17.16
N ASN A 118 16.98 -26.94 16.75
CA ASN A 118 16.04 -27.67 15.91
C ASN A 118 14.68 -27.91 16.58
N LYS A 119 14.65 -28.13 17.91
CA LYS A 119 13.38 -28.26 18.67
C LYS A 119 12.62 -26.92 18.75
N SER A 120 13.32 -25.79 18.89
CA SER A 120 12.66 -24.47 18.92
C SER A 120 12.05 -24.08 17.57
N LEU A 121 12.68 -24.48 16.45
CA LEU A 121 12.15 -24.25 15.11
C LEU A 121 10.92 -25.12 14.83
N GLN A 122 10.87 -26.33 15.40
CA GLN A 122 9.73 -27.23 15.28
C GLN A 122 8.50 -26.69 16.03
N SER A 123 8.69 -26.11 17.22
CA SER A 123 7.62 -25.43 17.98
C SER A 123 7.08 -24.22 17.21
N LEU A 124 7.97 -23.39 16.65
CA LEU A 124 7.58 -22.21 15.86
C LEU A 124 6.80 -22.57 14.60
N ARG A 125 7.16 -23.69 13.94
CA ARG A 125 6.44 -24.20 12.77
C ARG A 125 5.03 -24.67 13.12
N GLN A 126 4.87 -25.35 14.25
CA GLN A 126 3.56 -25.80 14.74
C GLN A 126 2.64 -24.63 15.10
N GLU A 127 3.18 -23.57 15.71
CA GLU A 127 2.41 -22.35 15.99
C GLU A 127 1.95 -21.64 14.71
N TYR A 128 2.81 -21.61 13.70
CA TYR A 128 2.48 -21.03 12.39
C TYR A 128 1.39 -21.82 11.66
N GLU A 129 1.50 -23.16 11.64
CA GLU A 129 0.49 -24.05 11.04
C GLU A 129 -0.88 -23.87 11.72
N LYS A 130 -0.92 -23.82 13.05
CA LYS A 130 -2.16 -23.56 13.80
C LYS A 130 -2.78 -22.20 13.46
N ARG A 131 -1.97 -21.15 13.39
CA ARG A 131 -2.44 -19.80 13.01
C ARG A 131 -3.05 -19.79 11.59
N CYS A 132 -2.42 -20.49 10.65
CA CYS A 132 -2.94 -20.59 9.29
C CYS A 132 -4.27 -21.35 9.23
N GLU A 133 -4.39 -22.46 9.96
CA GLU A 133 -5.64 -23.24 10.04
C GLU A 133 -6.80 -22.44 10.64
N GLU A 134 -6.53 -21.66 11.69
CA GLU A 134 -7.53 -20.78 12.31
C GLU A 134 -7.99 -19.67 11.34
N GLU A 135 -7.05 -19.07 10.61
CA GLU A 135 -7.36 -18.05 9.62
C GLU A 135 -8.15 -18.62 8.43
N GLU A 136 -7.82 -19.83 7.97
CA GLU A 136 -8.54 -20.51 6.89
C GLU A 136 -9.98 -20.85 7.30
N LYS A 137 -10.20 -21.35 8.52
CA LYS A 137 -11.54 -21.58 9.08
C LYS A 137 -12.34 -20.29 9.16
N ALA A 138 -11.74 -19.20 9.64
CA ALA A 138 -12.39 -17.90 9.71
C ALA A 138 -12.75 -17.34 8.31
N ARG A 139 -11.94 -17.64 7.29
CA ARG A 139 -12.27 -17.29 5.90
C ARG A 139 -13.45 -18.10 5.39
N ILE A 140 -13.47 -19.41 5.62
CA ILE A 140 -14.56 -20.30 5.21
C ILE A 140 -15.89 -19.89 5.86
N GLU A 141 -15.90 -19.59 7.16
CA GLU A 141 -17.09 -19.14 7.87
C GLU A 141 -17.63 -17.80 7.32
N ARG A 142 -16.74 -16.84 7.05
CA ARG A 142 -17.12 -15.56 6.44
C ARG A 142 -17.66 -15.76 5.02
N GLU A 143 -17.03 -16.61 4.22
CA GLU A 143 -17.48 -16.91 2.86
C GLU A 143 -18.84 -17.61 2.86
N ALA A 144 -19.08 -18.51 3.82
CA ALA A 144 -20.38 -19.14 4.02
C ALA A 144 -21.48 -18.12 4.37
N MET A 145 -21.21 -17.20 5.32
CA MET A 145 -22.15 -16.14 5.67
C MET A 145 -22.44 -15.20 4.50
N LEU A 146 -21.41 -14.83 3.73
CA LEU A 146 -21.58 -13.99 2.55
C LEU A 146 -22.40 -14.71 1.46
N LYS A 147 -22.21 -16.02 1.28
CA LYS A 147 -22.97 -16.81 0.31
C LYS A 147 -24.44 -16.90 0.70
N ALA A 148 -24.74 -17.19 1.97
CA ALA A 148 -26.11 -17.23 2.48
C ALA A 148 -26.82 -15.86 2.28
N LYS A 149 -26.15 -14.76 2.61
CA LYS A 149 -26.68 -13.41 2.41
C LYS A 149 -26.92 -13.08 0.93
N LYS A 150 -26.02 -13.49 0.03
CA LYS A 150 -26.19 -13.31 -1.42
C LYS A 150 -27.39 -14.11 -1.95
N GLU A 151 -27.58 -15.33 -1.46
CA GLU A 151 -28.71 -16.17 -1.86
C GLU A 151 -30.04 -15.57 -1.41
N GLU A 152 -30.13 -15.09 -0.17
CA GLU A 152 -31.31 -14.39 0.35
C GLU A 152 -31.65 -13.15 -0.50
N GLN A 153 -30.64 -12.34 -0.83
CA GLN A 153 -30.82 -11.17 -1.70
C GLN A 153 -31.30 -11.56 -3.10
N ALA A 154 -30.72 -12.61 -3.69
CA ALA A 154 -31.12 -13.10 -5.00
C ALA A 154 -32.58 -13.62 -5.01
N GLN A 155 -33.01 -14.31 -3.96
CA GLN A 155 -34.38 -14.77 -3.81
C GLN A 155 -35.37 -13.59 -3.68
N ALA A 156 -35.03 -12.57 -2.87
CA ALA A 156 -35.84 -11.37 -2.74
C ALA A 156 -35.95 -10.60 -4.06
N GLU A 157 -34.84 -10.47 -4.79
CA GLU A 157 -34.81 -9.83 -6.10
C GLU A 157 -35.62 -10.63 -7.15
N ALA A 158 -35.54 -11.96 -7.13
CA ALA A 158 -36.34 -12.84 -7.99
C ALA A 158 -37.84 -12.64 -7.74
N ARG A 159 -38.27 -12.62 -6.48
CA ARG A 159 -39.67 -12.31 -6.10
C ARG A 159 -40.10 -10.93 -6.61
N ARG A 160 -39.26 -9.92 -6.43
CA ARG A 160 -39.52 -8.56 -6.94
C ARG A 160 -39.65 -8.53 -8.46
N LYS A 161 -38.77 -9.24 -9.18
CA LYS A 161 -38.80 -9.35 -10.64
C LYS A 161 -40.05 -10.08 -11.12
N GLU A 162 -40.46 -11.16 -10.46
CA GLU A 162 -41.67 -11.91 -10.81
C GLU A 162 -42.93 -11.05 -10.64
N LEU A 163 -43.07 -10.35 -9.51
CA LEU A 163 -44.14 -9.38 -9.29
C LEU A 163 -44.12 -8.29 -10.36
N ARG A 164 -42.95 -7.73 -10.65
CA ARG A 164 -42.76 -6.72 -11.69
C ARG A 164 -43.15 -7.23 -13.08
N GLN A 165 -42.80 -8.47 -13.44
CA GLN A 165 -43.21 -9.07 -14.71
C GLN A 165 -44.72 -9.29 -14.79
N LYS A 166 -45.37 -9.73 -13.69
CA LYS A 166 -46.83 -9.83 -13.62
C LYS A 166 -47.50 -8.47 -13.83
N MET A 167 -46.91 -7.40 -13.31
CA MET A 167 -47.37 -6.01 -13.46
C MET A 167 -47.21 -5.46 -14.89
N PHE A 168 -46.13 -5.84 -15.58
CA PHE A 168 -45.82 -5.39 -16.95
C PHE A 168 -46.31 -6.32 -18.07
N LYS A 169 -47.19 -7.29 -17.76
CA LYS A 169 -47.87 -8.06 -18.81
C LYS A 169 -48.56 -7.11 -19.78
N ARG A 170 -48.66 -7.50 -21.05
CA ARG A 170 -49.33 -6.71 -22.10
C ARG A 170 -50.70 -7.30 -22.40
N THR A 171 -51.65 -6.43 -22.74
CA THR A 171 -52.97 -6.80 -23.26
C THR A 171 -52.83 -7.30 -24.71
N ARG A 172 -53.93 -7.81 -25.30
CA ARG A 172 -53.98 -8.25 -26.71
C ARG A 172 -53.58 -7.15 -27.71
N SER A 173 -53.74 -5.88 -27.33
CA SER A 173 -53.33 -4.70 -28.12
C SER A 173 -51.90 -4.20 -27.80
N GLY A 174 -51.15 -4.88 -26.94
CA GLY A 174 -49.76 -4.53 -26.60
C GLY A 174 -49.59 -3.47 -25.51
N GLN A 175 -50.67 -2.91 -24.97
CA GLN A 175 -50.60 -1.96 -23.84
C GLN A 175 -50.25 -2.70 -22.54
N PRO A 176 -49.46 -2.12 -21.61
CA PRO A 176 -49.26 -2.70 -20.29
C PRO A 176 -50.60 -2.86 -19.56
N VAL A 177 -50.90 -4.08 -19.07
CA VAL A 177 -52.15 -4.45 -18.41
C VAL A 177 -52.47 -3.51 -17.24
N MET A 178 -51.46 -3.10 -16.47
CA MET A 178 -51.64 -2.14 -15.39
C MET A 178 -52.08 -0.76 -15.89
N LYS A 179 -51.49 -0.25 -16.99
CA LYS A 179 -51.88 1.02 -17.61
C LYS A 179 -53.33 0.95 -18.08
N TYR A 180 -53.68 -0.11 -18.80
CA TYR A 180 -55.04 -0.34 -19.29
C TYR A 180 -56.07 -0.41 -18.14
N ARG A 181 -55.75 -1.13 -17.05
CA ARG A 181 -56.64 -1.23 -15.88
C ARG A 181 -56.86 0.12 -15.20
N ILE A 182 -55.81 0.92 -15.05
CA ILE A 182 -55.91 2.27 -14.45
C ILE A 182 -56.72 3.19 -15.37
N GLU A 183 -56.43 3.22 -16.67
CA GLU A 183 -57.16 4.05 -17.64
C GLU A 183 -58.65 3.71 -17.64
N HIS A 184 -59.03 2.43 -17.71
CA HIS A 184 -60.44 2.04 -17.70
C HIS A 184 -61.14 2.31 -16.37
N ALA A 185 -60.46 2.16 -15.23
CA ALA A 185 -61.02 2.54 -13.94
C ALA A 185 -61.29 4.06 -13.87
N LEU A 186 -60.33 4.88 -14.32
CA LEU A 186 -60.49 6.33 -14.40
C LEU A 186 -61.60 6.74 -15.38
N GLN A 187 -61.67 6.09 -16.55
CA GLN A 187 -62.71 6.34 -17.54
C GLN A 187 -64.10 5.97 -17.02
N GLY A 188 -64.20 4.90 -16.22
CA GLY A 188 -65.44 4.51 -15.55
C GLY A 188 -65.90 5.55 -14.54
N ILE A 189 -64.98 6.05 -13.70
CA ILE A 189 -65.28 7.11 -12.73
C ILE A 189 -65.71 8.40 -13.44
N LEU A 190 -64.97 8.82 -14.46
CA LEU A 190 -65.28 10.02 -15.24
C LEU A 190 -66.65 9.92 -15.91
N LYS A 191 -66.96 8.78 -16.55
CA LYS A 191 -68.27 8.52 -17.18
C LYS A 191 -69.41 8.37 -16.18
N SER A 192 -69.14 7.95 -14.94
CA SER A 192 -70.14 7.90 -13.88
C SER A 192 -70.34 9.24 -13.16
N SER A 193 -69.48 10.22 -13.43
CA SER A 193 -69.52 11.57 -12.86
C SER A 193 -70.10 12.61 -13.83
N GLU A 194 -70.46 12.19 -15.05
CA GLU A 194 -71.30 12.92 -16.01
C GLU A 194 -72.74 12.39 -15.95
#